data_AF-A0A381N857-F1
#
_entry.id   AF-A0A381N857-F1
#
_cell.length_a   1.000
_cell.length_b   1.000
_cell.length_c   1.000
_cell.angle_alpha   90.00
_cell.angle_beta   90.00
_cell.angle_gamma   90.00
#
_symmetry.space_group_name_H-M   'P 1'
#
loop_
_entity.id
_entity.type
_entity.pdbx_description
1 polymer ?
#
loop_
_entity_poly.entity_id
_entity_poly.type
_entity_poly.pdbx_seq_one_letter_code
_entity_poly.pdbx_strand_id
1 'polypeptide(L)'
;MRESGKQVSNIGNQLNRRQFFGLGLFGALASGCATRGATMSGGTSGAEAAVVVKQALDDNIYTRMLGLKPHLPAMDHITYLGGSRMPSEVMQAMIEANKHFVDMHELTRAAGARLAEVIGAEAALVTGGSFSAMILGAAACLTGNDQAKIDALPHPTWSKRECLTQTSGRFGYDRAYRAAGMTMINVETREQFANAINSNTA
;
A
#
# COMPACT_ATOMS: atom_id res chain seq x y z
N MET A 1 -36.83 3.74 45.74
CA MET A 1 -37.82 4.61 45.07
C MET A 1 -37.77 4.20 43.59
N ARG A 2 -38.49 3.15 43.18
CA ARG A 2 -39.74 3.20 42.35
C ARG A 2 -39.59 4.23 41.23
N GLU A 3 -39.61 3.88 39.95
CA GLU A 3 -40.68 3.11 39.28
C GLU A 3 -40.23 2.24 38.10
N SER A 4 -41.05 1.22 37.85
CA SER A 4 -41.06 0.27 36.74
C SER A 4 -41.79 0.81 35.50
N GLY A 5 -41.34 0.38 34.32
CA GLY A 5 -42.25 -0.04 33.25
C GLY A 5 -42.34 0.86 32.01
N LYS A 6 -41.79 0.38 30.90
CA LYS A 6 -42.50 0.22 29.61
C LYS A 6 -41.62 -0.52 28.61
N GLN A 7 -41.95 -1.78 28.33
CA GLN A 7 -41.62 -2.42 27.07
C GLN A 7 -42.39 -1.72 25.95
N VAL A 8 -41.69 -1.34 24.88
CA VAL A 8 -42.32 -1.08 23.58
C VAL A 8 -41.51 -1.86 22.56
N SER A 9 -42.09 -2.98 22.14
CA SER A 9 -41.73 -3.68 20.91
C SER A 9 -41.92 -2.73 19.72
N ASN A 10 -40.91 -2.59 18.86
CA ASN A 10 -41.17 -2.11 17.51
C ASN A 10 -40.33 -2.91 16.51
N ILE A 11 -41.04 -3.75 15.77
CA ILE A 11 -40.58 -4.50 14.61
C ILE A 11 -40.38 -3.47 13.50
N GLY A 12 -39.13 -3.16 13.18
CA GLY A 12 -38.75 -2.39 12.01
C GLY A 12 -37.69 -3.16 11.27
N ASN A 13 -38.09 -3.87 10.22
CA ASN A 13 -37.21 -4.61 9.32
C ASN A 13 -36.30 -3.62 8.56
N GLN A 14 -35.21 -3.19 9.19
CA GLN A 14 -34.25 -2.29 8.57
C GLN A 14 -33.33 -3.11 7.67
N LEU A 15 -33.68 -3.19 6.39
CA LEU A 15 -32.83 -3.71 5.33
C LEU A 15 -31.49 -2.95 5.37
N ASN A 16 -30.43 -3.68 5.69
CA ASN A 16 -29.09 -3.13 5.70
C ASN A 16 -28.66 -2.85 4.23
N ARG A 17 -27.85 -1.82 3.97
CA ARG A 17 -27.29 -1.52 2.62
C ARG A 17 -26.69 -2.76 1.95
N ARG A 18 -26.19 -3.71 2.75
CA ARG A 18 -25.68 -5.03 2.33
C ARG A 18 -26.73 -5.95 1.69
N GLN A 19 -28.00 -5.85 2.08
CA GLN A 19 -29.12 -6.64 1.52
C GLN A 19 -29.72 -5.97 0.28
N PHE A 20 -29.60 -4.65 0.15
CA PHE A 20 -30.12 -3.88 -0.99
C PHE A 20 -29.40 -4.21 -2.30
N PHE A 21 -28.07 -4.36 -2.27
CA PHE A 21 -27.30 -4.76 -3.48
C PHE A 21 -27.39 -6.27 -3.79
N GLY A 22 -27.75 -7.11 -2.81
CA GLY A 22 -27.95 -8.55 -3.03
C GLY A 22 -29.24 -8.88 -3.78
N LEU A 23 -30.28 -8.06 -3.65
CA LEU A 23 -31.56 -8.25 -4.35
C LEU A 23 -31.61 -7.62 -5.76
N GLY A 24 -30.65 -6.78 -6.13
CA GLY A 24 -30.65 -6.06 -7.41
C GLY A 24 -30.28 -6.88 -8.65
N LEU A 25 -29.85 -8.15 -8.50
CA LEU A 25 -29.34 -8.94 -9.63
C LEU A 25 -30.39 -9.84 -10.31
N PHE A 26 -31.67 -9.75 -9.94
CA PHE A 26 -32.74 -10.56 -10.53
C PHE A 26 -33.67 -9.81 -11.51
N GLY A 27 -33.39 -8.55 -11.85
CA GLY A 27 -34.28 -7.78 -12.72
C GLY A 27 -33.56 -6.84 -13.68
N ALA A 28 -33.13 -7.38 -14.83
CA ALA A 28 -33.15 -6.70 -16.14
C ALA A 28 -32.51 -7.59 -17.23
N LEU A 29 -33.30 -8.53 -17.76
CA LEU A 29 -33.15 -9.03 -19.13
C LEU A 29 -33.85 -8.02 -20.06
N ALA A 30 -33.14 -7.38 -20.98
CA ALA A 30 -33.57 -7.10 -22.37
C ALA A 30 -32.70 -6.06 -23.10
N SER A 31 -32.25 -6.46 -24.31
CA SER A 31 -31.93 -5.65 -25.50
C SER A 31 -30.73 -4.70 -25.44
N GLY A 32 -29.75 -4.71 -26.35
CA GLY A 32 -29.59 -5.39 -27.63
C GLY A 32 -28.63 -4.53 -28.46
N CYS A 33 -27.45 -5.06 -28.81
CA CYS A 33 -26.60 -4.44 -29.82
C CYS A 33 -25.87 -5.55 -30.59
N ALA A 34 -26.39 -5.86 -31.77
CA ALA A 34 -25.68 -6.69 -32.74
C ALA A 34 -25.04 -5.75 -33.76
N THR A 35 -23.72 -5.76 -33.89
CA THR A 35 -23.04 -6.07 -35.17
C THR A 35 -21.53 -6.24 -34.99
N ARG A 36 -21.09 -7.49 -35.25
CA ARG A 36 -19.91 -7.93 -36.00
C ARG A 36 -18.49 -7.54 -35.53
N GLY A 37 -17.79 -8.55 -35.02
CA GLY A 37 -16.36 -8.76 -35.31
C GLY A 37 -15.56 -9.42 -34.19
N ALA A 38 -14.89 -10.54 -34.53
CA ALA A 38 -13.92 -11.31 -33.73
C ALA A 38 -14.50 -12.28 -32.67
N THR A 39 -14.67 -13.53 -33.09
CA THR A 39 -14.84 -14.71 -32.24
C THR A 39 -13.55 -15.02 -31.48
N MET A 40 -13.55 -14.79 -30.16
CA MET A 40 -12.78 -15.56 -29.18
C MET A 40 -13.78 -16.32 -28.31
N SER A 41 -14.01 -17.58 -28.64
CA SER A 41 -14.91 -18.46 -27.90
C SER A 41 -14.20 -18.97 -26.63
N GLY A 42 -14.39 -18.25 -25.54
CA GLY A 42 -14.03 -18.67 -24.19
C GLY A 42 -14.67 -17.81 -23.09
N GLY A 43 -15.74 -17.09 -23.41
CA GLY A 43 -16.47 -16.29 -22.43
C GLY A 43 -17.39 -17.16 -21.58
N THR A 44 -16.96 -17.52 -20.38
CA THR A 44 -17.87 -18.00 -19.33
C THR A 44 -18.99 -17.00 -19.16
N SER A 45 -20.24 -17.47 -19.09
CA SER A 45 -21.38 -16.59 -18.81
C SER A 45 -21.13 -15.79 -17.53
N GLY A 46 -21.61 -14.54 -17.44
CA GLY A 46 -21.38 -13.70 -16.25
C GLY A 46 -21.87 -14.36 -14.94
N ALA A 47 -22.86 -15.26 -15.03
CA ALA A 47 -23.33 -16.05 -13.91
C ALA A 47 -22.33 -17.14 -13.48
N GLU A 48 -21.71 -17.83 -14.44
CA GLU A 48 -20.71 -18.87 -14.18
C GLU A 48 -19.42 -18.28 -13.59
N ALA A 49 -18.96 -17.14 -14.13
CA ALA A 49 -17.84 -16.39 -13.56
C ALA A 49 -18.13 -15.95 -12.12
N ALA A 50 -19.35 -15.49 -11.83
CA ALA A 50 -19.75 -15.09 -10.48
C ALA A 50 -19.77 -16.27 -9.49
N VAL A 51 -20.20 -17.46 -9.93
CA VAL A 51 -20.19 -18.68 -9.11
C VAL A 51 -18.75 -19.11 -8.81
N VAL A 52 -17.86 -19.10 -9.81
CA VAL A 52 -16.44 -19.44 -9.63
C VAL A 52 -15.75 -18.48 -8.67
N VAL A 53 -15.98 -17.17 -8.83
CA VAL A 53 -15.43 -16.15 -7.92
C VAL A 53 -15.96 -16.35 -6.49
N LYS A 54 -17.26 -16.61 -6.34
CA LYS A 54 -17.86 -16.87 -5.02
C LYS A 54 -17.25 -18.11 -4.36
N GLN A 55 -17.10 -19.21 -5.10
CA GLN A 55 -16.49 -20.43 -4.58
C GLN A 55 -15.04 -20.19 -4.15
N ALA A 56 -14.25 -19.45 -4.92
CA ALA A 56 -12.88 -19.10 -4.57
C ALA A 56 -12.77 -18.19 -3.33
N LEU A 57 -13.79 -17.35 -3.07
CA LEU A 57 -13.87 -16.55 -1.85
C LEU A 57 -14.30 -17.37 -0.64
N ASP A 58 -15.16 -18.37 -0.82
CA ASP A 58 -15.67 -19.18 0.27
C ASP A 58 -14.64 -20.27 0.70
N ASP A 59 -13.84 -20.81 -0.23
CA ASP A 59 -12.79 -21.80 0.06
C ASP A 59 -11.37 -21.30 -0.30
N ASN A 60 -10.67 -20.75 0.68
CA ASN A 60 -9.27 -20.37 0.58
C ASN A 60 -8.55 -20.51 1.92
N ILE A 61 -7.23 -20.26 1.92
CA ILE A 61 -6.37 -20.40 3.11
C ILE A 61 -6.84 -19.54 4.30
N TYR A 62 -7.31 -18.31 4.05
CA TYR A 62 -7.77 -17.41 5.11
C TYR A 62 -9.07 -17.90 5.74
N THR A 63 -10.02 -18.39 4.94
CA THR A 63 -11.26 -18.98 5.47
C THR A 63 -10.97 -20.27 6.23
N ARG A 64 -10.20 -21.19 5.65
CA ARG A 64 -9.93 -22.52 6.23
C ARG A 64 -9.05 -22.47 7.48
N MET A 65 -8.01 -21.64 7.50
CA MET A 65 -7.05 -21.60 8.61
C MET A 65 -7.39 -20.54 9.66
N LEU A 66 -7.97 -19.41 9.26
CA LEU A 66 -8.17 -18.24 10.13
C LEU A 66 -9.65 -17.85 10.29
N GLY A 67 -10.58 -18.49 9.58
CA GLY A 67 -12.01 -18.14 9.61
C GLY A 67 -12.34 -16.77 9.04
N LEU A 68 -11.42 -16.16 8.28
CA LEU A 68 -11.58 -14.80 7.76
C LEU A 68 -12.27 -14.83 6.40
N LYS A 69 -13.26 -13.95 6.22
CA LYS A 69 -13.94 -13.78 4.92
C LYS A 69 -13.12 -12.85 4.02
N PRO A 70 -12.71 -13.28 2.82
CA PRO A 70 -11.97 -12.42 1.90
C PRO A 70 -12.86 -11.32 1.31
N HIS A 71 -12.21 -10.23 0.92
CA HIS A 71 -12.83 -9.09 0.24
C HIS A 71 -12.65 -9.21 -1.27
N LEU A 72 -13.64 -8.76 -2.03
CA LEU A 72 -13.47 -8.52 -3.47
C LEU A 72 -12.67 -7.23 -3.65
N PRO A 73 -11.52 -7.26 -4.33
CA PRO A 73 -10.78 -6.06 -4.65
C PRO A 73 -11.58 -5.28 -5.70
N ALA A 74 -12.27 -4.22 -5.27
CA ALA A 74 -12.82 -3.21 -6.18
C ALA A 74 -11.84 -2.05 -6.41
N MET A 75 -10.68 -2.09 -5.73
CA MET A 75 -9.56 -1.16 -5.83
C MET A 75 -8.28 -1.96 -5.55
N ASP A 76 -7.25 -1.75 -6.35
CA ASP A 76 -6.08 -2.65 -6.37
C ASP A 76 -5.04 -2.40 -5.27
N HIS A 77 -5.13 -1.31 -4.50
CA HIS A 77 -4.05 -0.89 -3.60
C HIS A 77 -4.56 -0.37 -2.25
N ILE A 78 -5.50 -1.09 -1.63
CA ILE A 78 -5.97 -0.74 -0.29
C ILE A 78 -5.04 -1.32 0.78
N THR A 79 -4.28 -0.47 1.48
CA THR A 79 -3.32 -0.88 2.52
C THR A 79 -3.94 -1.75 3.62
N TYR A 80 -5.15 -1.42 4.08
CA TYR A 80 -5.85 -2.22 5.10
C TYR A 80 -6.24 -3.63 4.61
N LEU A 81 -6.35 -3.82 3.29
CA LEU A 81 -6.68 -5.12 2.68
C LEU A 81 -5.44 -5.86 2.16
N GLY A 82 -4.23 -5.41 2.51
CA GLY A 82 -2.97 -6.06 2.11
C GLY A 82 -2.40 -5.59 0.77
N GLY A 83 -2.97 -4.54 0.16
CA GLY A 83 -2.45 -3.94 -1.07
C GLY A 83 -2.77 -4.76 -2.32
N SER A 84 -1.81 -4.80 -3.26
CA SER A 84 -1.99 -5.39 -4.58
C SER A 84 -1.65 -6.88 -4.61
N ARG A 85 -2.35 -7.62 -5.45
CA ARG A 85 -2.03 -9.03 -5.74
C ARG A 85 -0.85 -9.09 -6.70
N MET A 86 0.13 -9.92 -6.37
CA MET A 86 1.26 -10.16 -7.26
C MET A 86 0.82 -10.99 -8.49
N PRO A 87 1.31 -10.66 -9.69
CA PRO A 87 1.13 -11.48 -10.89
C PRO A 87 1.71 -12.90 -10.75
N SER A 88 1.24 -13.83 -11.58
CA SER A 88 1.64 -15.24 -11.53
C SER A 88 3.14 -15.45 -11.75
N GLU A 89 3.72 -14.70 -12.67
CA GLU A 89 5.13 -14.75 -13.04
C GLU A 89 6.04 -14.32 -11.87
N VAL A 90 5.60 -13.35 -11.06
CA VAL A 90 6.32 -12.94 -9.85
C VAL A 90 6.29 -14.06 -8.82
N MET A 91 5.14 -14.71 -8.65
CA MET A 91 4.99 -15.82 -7.70
C MET A 91 5.88 -17.02 -8.08
N GLN A 92 5.96 -17.34 -9.38
CA GLN A 92 6.81 -18.40 -9.89
C GLN A 92 8.29 -18.09 -9.65
N ALA A 93 8.73 -16.84 -9.92
CA ALA A 93 10.09 -16.41 -9.64
C ALA A 93 10.45 -16.50 -8.15
N MET A 94 9.52 -16.14 -7.25
CA MET A 94 9.73 -16.27 -5.80
C MET A 94 9.89 -17.74 -5.38
N ILE A 95 9.09 -18.65 -5.92
CA ILE A 95 9.19 -20.09 -5.66
C ILE A 95 10.53 -20.64 -6.15
N GLU A 96 11.01 -20.19 -7.31
CA GLU A 96 12.31 -20.58 -7.84
C GLU A 96 13.47 -20.03 -7.01
N ALA A 97 13.43 -18.74 -6.65
CA ALA A 97 14.46 -18.09 -5.84
C ALA A 97 14.62 -18.78 -4.47
N ASN A 98 13.52 -19.23 -3.85
CA ASN A 98 13.55 -19.91 -2.55
C ASN A 98 14.29 -21.27 -2.55
N LYS A 99 14.67 -21.80 -3.72
CA LYS A 99 15.44 -23.05 -3.83
C LYS A 99 16.95 -22.84 -3.77
N HIS A 100 17.41 -21.59 -3.69
CA HIS A 100 18.83 -21.24 -3.82
C HIS A 100 19.26 -20.30 -2.70
N PHE A 101 20.53 -20.39 -2.31
CA PHE A 101 21.19 -19.40 -1.47
C PHE A 101 22.09 -18.51 -2.34
N VAL A 102 22.09 -17.21 -2.07
CA VAL A 102 22.94 -16.22 -2.72
C VAL A 102 23.48 -15.24 -1.69
N ASP A 103 24.57 -14.54 -2.00
CA ASP A 103 25.02 -13.41 -1.20
C ASP A 103 24.01 -12.26 -1.33
N MET A 104 23.50 -11.79 -0.19
CA MET A 104 22.48 -10.75 -0.16
C MET A 104 23.01 -9.38 -0.60
N HIS A 105 24.29 -9.08 -0.36
CA HIS A 105 24.89 -7.84 -0.83
C HIS A 105 25.02 -7.83 -2.36
N GLU A 106 25.38 -8.96 -2.96
CA GLU A 106 25.38 -9.12 -4.42
C GLU A 106 23.97 -8.97 -5.01
N LEU A 107 22.98 -9.64 -4.42
CA LEU A 107 21.60 -9.53 -4.86
C LEU A 107 21.07 -8.09 -4.78
N THR A 108 21.32 -7.37 -3.68
CA THR A 108 20.89 -5.98 -3.53
C THR A 108 21.55 -5.08 -4.57
N ARG A 109 22.85 -5.26 -4.87
CA ARG A 109 23.54 -4.51 -5.92
C ARG A 109 22.95 -4.79 -7.31
N ALA A 110 22.76 -6.07 -7.65
CA ALA A 110 22.21 -6.47 -8.95
C ALA A 110 20.77 -5.98 -9.14
N ALA A 111 19.91 -6.13 -8.12
CA ALA A 111 18.54 -5.64 -8.15
C ALA A 111 18.48 -4.10 -8.25
N GLY A 112 19.37 -3.41 -7.54
CA GLY A 112 19.51 -1.95 -7.62
C GLY A 112 19.92 -1.47 -9.02
N ALA A 113 20.92 -2.11 -9.63
CA ALA A 113 21.34 -1.81 -11.01
C ALA A 113 20.19 -2.00 -12.00
N ARG A 114 19.48 -3.14 -11.90
CA ARG A 114 18.31 -3.41 -12.75
C ARG A 114 17.20 -2.38 -12.56
N LEU A 115 16.91 -1.99 -11.33
CA LEU A 115 15.89 -0.99 -11.03
C LEU A 115 16.28 0.38 -11.58
N ALA A 116 17.55 0.78 -11.44
CA ALA A 116 18.08 2.04 -11.97
C ALA A 116 17.92 2.13 -13.49
N GLU A 117 18.22 1.05 -14.23
CA GLU A 117 17.99 0.97 -15.67
C GLU A 117 16.50 1.17 -16.04
N VAL A 118 15.59 0.54 -15.28
CA VAL A 118 14.15 0.60 -15.56
C VAL A 118 13.58 2.00 -15.35
N ILE A 119 14.01 2.68 -14.28
CA ILE A 119 13.48 4.01 -13.93
C ILE A 119 14.27 5.17 -14.56
N GLY A 120 15.42 4.90 -15.18
CA GLY A 120 16.30 5.91 -15.76
C GLY A 120 17.03 6.76 -14.72
N ALA A 121 17.42 6.17 -13.59
CA ALA A 121 18.17 6.85 -12.53
C ALA A 121 19.65 6.43 -12.52
N GLU A 122 20.51 7.25 -11.92
CA GLU A 122 21.94 6.95 -11.77
C GLU A 122 22.19 5.74 -10.86
N ALA A 123 21.34 5.55 -9.85
CA ALA A 123 21.36 4.43 -8.93
C ALA A 123 19.98 4.19 -8.32
N ALA A 124 19.72 2.97 -7.86
CA ALA A 124 18.50 2.63 -7.15
C ALA A 124 18.78 1.58 -6.06
N LEU A 125 17.94 1.57 -5.02
CA LEU A 125 18.03 0.64 -3.91
C LEU A 125 16.66 0.02 -3.64
N VAL A 126 16.60 -1.31 -3.61
CA VAL A 126 15.42 -2.05 -3.16
C VAL A 126 15.41 -2.07 -1.64
N THR A 127 14.29 -1.69 -1.04
CA THR A 127 14.11 -1.64 0.42
C THR A 127 12.87 -2.43 0.84
N GLY A 128 12.71 -2.66 2.14
CA GLY A 128 11.54 -3.38 2.69
C GLY A 128 10.20 -2.64 2.54
N GLY A 129 10.20 -1.41 2.02
CA GLY A 129 9.00 -0.62 1.77
C GLY A 129 9.29 0.88 1.74
N SER A 130 8.30 1.67 1.33
CA SER A 130 8.46 3.13 1.16
C SER A 130 8.91 3.84 2.45
N PHE A 131 8.35 3.47 3.62
CA PHE A 131 8.76 4.07 4.89
C PHE A 131 10.23 3.78 5.23
N SER A 132 10.72 2.57 4.95
CA SER A 132 12.14 2.22 5.09
C SER A 132 13.02 3.00 4.14
N ALA A 133 12.60 3.19 2.88
CA ALA A 133 13.31 4.01 1.91
C ALA A 133 13.43 5.48 2.38
N MET A 134 12.34 6.04 2.92
CA MET A 134 12.36 7.40 3.48
C MET A 134 13.33 7.51 4.66
N ILE A 135 13.36 6.53 5.56
CA ILE A 135 14.33 6.51 6.68
C ILE A 135 15.77 6.41 6.16
N LEU A 136 16.05 5.49 5.22
CA LEU A 136 17.40 5.30 4.69
C LEU A 136 17.87 6.54 3.91
N GLY A 137 17.00 7.17 3.13
CA GLY A 137 17.29 8.44 2.45
C GLY A 137 17.56 9.56 3.45
N ALA A 138 16.76 9.66 4.51
CA ALA A 138 16.97 10.62 5.58
C ALA A 138 18.30 10.40 6.30
N ALA A 139 18.61 9.15 6.66
CA ALA A 139 19.88 8.77 7.27
C ALA A 139 21.06 9.16 6.37
N ALA A 140 20.97 8.88 5.06
CA ALA A 140 22.01 9.25 4.10
C ALA A 140 22.25 10.77 4.04
N CYS A 141 21.19 11.60 4.04
CA CYS A 141 21.34 13.06 4.09
C CYS A 141 21.97 13.53 5.42
N LEU A 142 21.58 12.91 6.54
CA LEU A 142 22.09 13.25 7.86
C LEU A 142 23.58 12.93 8.04
N THR A 143 24.02 11.78 7.55
CA THR A 143 25.34 11.21 7.89
C THR A 143 26.34 11.28 6.75
N GLY A 144 25.89 11.25 5.49
CA GLY A 144 26.75 10.91 4.37
C GLY A 144 27.48 9.59 4.64
N ASN A 145 28.79 9.58 4.41
CA ASN A 145 29.66 8.42 4.64
C ASN A 145 30.41 8.47 6.00
N ASP A 146 30.04 9.37 6.91
CA ASP A 146 30.69 9.50 8.21
C ASP A 146 30.20 8.40 9.17
N GLN A 147 31.07 7.45 9.48
CA GLN A 147 30.74 6.29 10.32
C GLN A 147 30.30 6.70 11.73
N ALA A 148 30.92 7.73 12.32
CA ALA A 148 30.57 8.18 13.67
C ALA A 148 29.15 8.77 13.70
N LYS A 149 28.73 9.43 12.61
CA LYS A 149 27.36 9.92 12.47
C LYS A 149 26.35 8.80 12.23
N ILE A 150 26.71 7.80 11.42
CA ILE A 150 25.88 6.60 11.19
C ILE A 150 25.58 5.91 12.53
N ASP A 151 26.62 5.70 13.36
CA ASP A 151 26.49 5.02 14.65
C ASP A 151 25.68 5.85 15.68
N ALA A 152 25.62 7.18 15.51
CA ALA A 152 24.88 8.09 16.40
C ALA A 152 23.38 8.22 16.07
N LEU A 153 22.92 7.71 14.92
CA LEU A 153 21.50 7.69 14.61
C LEU A 153 20.72 6.79 15.60
N PRO A 154 19.46 7.12 15.96
CA PRO A 154 18.62 8.21 15.43
C PRO A 154 18.71 9.51 16.25
N HIS A 155 19.78 9.72 17.02
CA HIS A 155 19.93 10.86 17.92
C HIS A 155 21.10 11.77 17.49
N PRO A 156 20.97 12.46 16.34
CA PRO A 156 22.05 13.28 15.81
C PRO A 156 22.43 14.41 16.76
N THR A 157 23.73 14.51 17.05
CA THR A 157 24.34 15.51 17.95
C THR A 157 24.85 16.75 17.20
N TRP A 158 24.77 16.75 15.86
CA TRP A 158 25.21 17.85 15.00
C TRP A 158 24.05 18.74 14.54
N SER A 159 24.39 19.89 13.96
CA SER A 159 23.41 20.92 13.61
C SER A 159 22.63 20.65 12.32
N LYS A 160 23.27 20.04 11.31
CA LYS A 160 22.64 19.65 10.02
C LYS A 160 21.64 18.51 10.18
N ARG A 161 20.40 18.83 10.56
CA ARG A 161 19.33 17.86 10.80
C ARG A 161 17.92 18.34 10.45
N GLU A 162 17.79 19.55 9.92
CA GLU A 162 16.49 20.12 9.55
C GLU A 162 16.04 19.58 8.20
N CYS A 163 14.80 19.08 8.14
CA CYS A 163 14.12 18.67 6.91
C CYS A 163 12.96 19.64 6.65
N LEU A 164 13.08 20.40 5.56
CA LEU A 164 12.06 21.35 5.14
C LEU A 164 10.92 20.61 4.43
N THR A 165 9.67 20.86 4.82
CA THR A 165 8.49 20.32 4.14
C THR A 165 7.44 21.40 3.92
N GLN A 166 6.73 21.33 2.80
CA GLN A 166 5.55 22.18 2.61
C GLN A 166 4.40 21.67 3.49
N THR A 167 3.65 22.58 4.12
CA THR A 167 2.53 22.21 4.99
C THR A 167 1.44 21.44 4.23
N SER A 168 1.15 21.86 2.99
CA SER A 168 0.18 21.19 2.11
C SER A 168 0.59 19.77 1.71
N GLY A 169 1.90 19.48 1.70
CA GLY A 169 2.46 18.18 1.36
C GLY A 169 2.57 17.23 2.56
N ARG A 170 2.13 17.63 3.76
CA ARG A 170 2.25 16.78 4.95
C ARG A 170 1.33 15.57 4.86
N PHE A 171 1.89 14.42 5.20
CA PHE A 171 1.21 13.13 5.19
C PHE A 171 1.70 12.26 6.34
N GLY A 172 0.92 11.24 6.72
CA GLY A 172 1.17 10.45 7.93
C GLY A 172 2.55 9.77 7.99
N TYR A 173 3.17 9.51 6.84
CA TYR A 173 4.50 8.87 6.77
C TYR A 173 5.67 9.86 6.86
N ASP A 174 5.43 11.18 6.95
CA ASP A 174 6.47 12.18 7.25
C ASP A 174 7.22 11.90 8.57
N ARG A 175 6.64 11.04 9.41
CA ARG A 175 7.22 10.47 10.63
C ARG A 175 8.51 9.70 10.37
N ALA A 176 8.73 9.20 9.15
CA ALA A 176 9.96 8.52 8.75
C ALA A 176 11.20 9.42 8.97
N TYR A 177 11.13 10.67 8.52
CA TYR A 177 12.22 11.63 8.66
C TYR A 177 12.54 11.89 10.15
N ARG A 178 11.51 12.04 10.98
CA ARG A 178 11.66 12.18 12.44
C ARG A 178 12.21 10.93 13.09
N ALA A 179 11.79 9.75 12.66
CA ALA A 179 12.30 8.48 13.15
C ALA A 179 13.79 8.28 12.82
N ALA A 180 14.26 8.85 11.70
CA ALA A 180 15.68 8.90 11.36
C ALA A 180 16.47 9.93 12.18
N GLY A 181 15.81 10.81 12.94
CA GLY A 181 16.45 11.85 13.75
C GLY A 181 16.36 13.28 13.18
N MET A 182 15.65 13.50 12.08
CA MET A 182 15.47 14.83 11.51
C MET A 182 14.48 15.69 12.31
N THR A 183 14.73 17.00 12.31
CA THR A 183 13.79 18.02 12.80
C THR A 183 12.98 18.56 11.63
N MET A 184 11.65 18.39 11.66
CA MET A 184 10.79 18.86 10.57
C MET A 184 10.51 20.35 10.70
N ILE A 185 10.76 21.11 9.64
CA ILE A 185 10.44 22.54 9.54
C ILE A 185 9.37 22.69 8.45
N ASN A 186 8.18 23.16 8.83
CA ASN A 186 7.07 23.34 7.91
C ASN A 186 7.09 24.75 7.32
N VAL A 187 6.85 24.87 6.03
CA VAL A 187 6.73 26.14 5.31
C VAL A 187 5.50 26.16 4.41
N GLU A 188 4.91 27.33 4.18
CA GLU A 188 3.69 27.48 3.37
C GLU A 188 4.01 27.91 1.94
N THR A 189 4.90 28.90 1.78
CA THR A 189 5.16 29.53 0.48
C THR A 189 6.54 29.17 -0.06
N ARG A 190 6.73 29.42 -1.36
CA ARG A 190 8.02 29.22 -2.04
C ARG A 190 9.11 30.11 -1.44
N GLU A 191 8.77 31.35 -1.12
CA GLU A 191 9.68 32.34 -0.53
C GLU A 191 10.11 31.90 0.87
N GLN A 192 9.16 31.40 1.67
CA GLN A 192 9.48 30.82 2.98
C GLN A 192 10.39 29.60 2.86
N PHE A 193 10.14 28.71 1.89
CA PHE A 193 11.01 27.57 1.65
C PHE A 193 12.44 28.01 1.31
N ALA A 194 12.59 28.96 0.38
CA ALA A 194 13.91 29.48 0.00
C ALA A 194 14.64 30.14 1.17
N ASN A 195 13.93 30.91 2.00
CA ASN A 195 14.51 31.59 3.16
C ASN A 195 14.81 30.66 4.34
N ALA A 196 14.16 29.48 4.41
CA ALA A 196 14.38 28.51 5.47
C ALA A 196 15.63 27.63 5.23
N ILE A 197 16.20 27.62 4.03
CA ILE A 197 17.44 26.90 3.72
C ILE A 197 18.61 27.59 4.43
N ASN A 198 19.24 26.88 5.36
CA ASN A 198 20.30 27.42 6.21
C ASN A 198 21.37 26.35 6.55
N SER A 199 22.35 26.69 7.39
CA SER A 199 23.45 25.79 7.75
C SER A 199 23.04 24.54 8.54
N ASN A 200 21.81 24.49 9.06
CA ASN A 200 21.21 23.35 9.76
C ASN A 200 20.35 22.46 8.84
N THR A 201 20.08 22.88 7.60
CA THR A 201 19.35 22.06 6.62
C THR A 201 20.22 20.88 6.19
N ALA A 202 19.67 19.67 6.30
CA ALA A 202 20.33 18.41 5.92
C ALA A 202 20.27 18.17 4.40
#